data_AF-A0A7S3C9Q3-F1
#
_entry.id   AF-A0A7S3C9Q3-F1
#
_cell.length_a   1.000
_cell.length_b   1.000
_cell.length_c   1.000
_cell.angle_alpha   90.00
_cell.angle_beta   90.00
_cell.angle_gamma   90.00
#
_symmetry.space_group_name_H-M   'P 1'
#
loop_
_entity.id
_entity.type
_entity.pdbx_description
1 polymer ?
#
loop_
_entity_poly.entity_id
_entity_poly.type
_entity_poly.pdbx_seq_one_letter_code
_entity_poly.pdbx_strand_id
1 'polypeptide(L)'
;QMQMTGAGEDESMMLQVDVRELSFETWTISISEYQAGFAPYRIDNFTGDVLSYYQHKCESAEGMLQPYSSAVYTWDEPYMSHKLVIKLPGHGSLGAFP
;
A
#
# COMPACT_ATOMS: atom_id res chain seq x y z
N GLN A 1 -15.73 11.79 -40.01
CA GLN A 1 -16.45 10.79 -39.19
C GLN A 1 -15.48 9.63 -38.97
N MET A 2 -14.84 9.58 -37.80
CA MET A 2 -13.94 8.48 -37.41
C MET A 2 -14.65 7.68 -36.33
N GLN A 3 -14.80 6.39 -36.60
CA GLN A 3 -15.53 5.46 -35.77
C GLN A 3 -14.52 4.74 -34.86
N MET A 4 -14.63 4.96 -33.56
CA MET A 4 -13.81 4.26 -32.57
C MET A 4 -14.65 3.12 -32.00
N THR A 5 -14.25 1.89 -32.33
CA THR A 5 -14.81 0.65 -31.76
C THR A 5 -14.00 0.21 -30.57
N GLY A 6 -14.67 -0.04 -29.45
CA GLY A 6 -14.12 -0.68 -28.27
C GLY A 6 -15.00 -0.33 -27.09
N ALA A 7 -15.69 -1.33 -26.53
CA ALA A 7 -16.50 -1.16 -25.33
C ALA A 7 -15.60 -0.66 -24.19
N GLY A 8 -15.70 0.63 -23.86
CA GLY A 8 -15.06 1.19 -22.69
C GLY A 8 -15.83 0.71 -21.48
N GLU A 9 -15.25 -0.20 -20.70
CA GLU A 9 -15.68 -0.44 -19.34
C GLU A 9 -15.70 0.92 -18.61
N ASP A 10 -16.71 1.20 -17.80
CA ASP A 10 -16.80 2.44 -17.01
C ASP A 10 -15.60 2.51 -16.04
N GLU A 11 -14.50 3.09 -16.51
CA GLU A 11 -13.28 3.29 -15.73
C GLU A 11 -13.56 4.31 -14.62
N SER A 12 -13.57 3.83 -13.38
CA SER A 12 -13.56 4.72 -12.20
C SER A 12 -12.15 5.28 -12.00
N MET A 13 -12.03 6.60 -11.96
CA MET A 13 -10.76 7.32 -11.72
C MET A 13 -10.73 7.86 -10.29
N MET A 14 -9.58 7.78 -9.63
CA MET A 14 -9.38 8.36 -8.30
C MET A 14 -8.76 9.76 -8.45
N LEU A 15 -9.08 10.71 -7.54
CA LEU A 15 -8.54 12.09 -7.54
C LEU A 15 -7.88 12.45 -6.19
N GLN A 16 -6.75 13.17 -6.22
CA GLN A 16 -6.12 13.79 -5.04
C GLN A 16 -6.70 15.19 -4.84
N VAL A 17 -7.06 15.55 -3.60
CA VAL A 17 -7.60 16.87 -3.25
C VAL A 17 -6.82 17.48 -2.10
N ASP A 18 -6.17 18.60 -2.35
CA ASP A 18 -5.45 19.41 -1.36
C ASP A 18 -6.26 20.65 -1.00
N VAL A 19 -6.50 20.89 0.29
CA VAL A 19 -7.23 22.06 0.80
C VAL A 19 -6.33 22.85 1.74
N ARG A 20 -6.11 24.13 1.45
CA ARG A 20 -5.28 25.03 2.26
C ARG A 20 -6.04 26.31 2.58
N GLU A 21 -6.04 26.72 3.84
CA GLU A 21 -6.55 28.05 4.24
C GLU A 21 -5.55 29.12 3.78
N LEU A 22 -6.06 30.12 3.05
CA LEU A 22 -5.25 31.25 2.60
C LEU A 22 -5.40 32.44 3.56
N SER A 23 -6.63 32.66 4.05
CA SER A 23 -6.99 33.67 5.05
C SER A 23 -8.38 33.38 5.63
N PHE A 24 -8.81 34.16 6.63
CA PHE A 24 -10.13 34.01 7.25
C PHE A 24 -11.26 33.95 6.19
N GLU A 25 -12.00 32.84 6.20
CA GLU A 25 -13.09 32.48 5.26
C GLU A 25 -12.69 32.23 3.79
N THR A 26 -11.40 32.13 3.47
CA THR A 26 -10.93 31.84 2.12
C THR A 26 -9.97 30.65 2.07
N TRP A 27 -10.30 29.66 1.25
CA TRP A 27 -9.49 28.46 1.02
C TRP A 27 -9.09 28.33 -0.44
N THR A 28 -7.94 27.71 -0.65
CA THR A 28 -7.52 27.18 -1.95
C THR A 28 -7.77 25.68 -1.96
N ILE A 29 -8.50 25.21 -2.96
CA ILE A 29 -8.74 23.80 -3.22
C ILE A 29 -8.02 23.45 -4.53
N SER A 30 -7.16 22.45 -4.51
CA SER A 30 -6.49 21.90 -5.69
C SER A 30 -6.93 20.46 -5.90
N ILE A 31 -7.38 20.14 -7.12
CA ILE A 31 -7.81 18.80 -7.52
C ILE A 31 -6.88 18.34 -8.63
N SER A 32 -6.31 17.15 -8.47
CA SER A 32 -5.50 16.47 -9.49
C SER A 32 -5.91 15.01 -9.60
N GLU A 33 -5.50 14.33 -10.67
CA GLU A 33 -5.59 12.86 -10.71
C GLU A 33 -4.93 12.27 -9.46
N TYR A 34 -5.59 11.30 -8.82
CA TYR A 34 -5.04 10.59 -7.68
C TYR A 34 -3.90 9.76 -8.22
N GLN A 35 -2.72 10.31 -8.00
CA GLN A 35 -1.53 9.51 -7.94
C GLN A 35 -1.70 8.63 -6.70
N ALA A 36 -1.70 7.30 -6.86
CA ALA A 36 -2.04 6.33 -5.83
C ALA A 36 -1.47 6.69 -4.44
N GLY A 37 -2.25 7.42 -3.65
CA GLY A 37 -1.94 7.85 -2.30
C GLY A 37 -2.10 6.65 -1.37
N PHE A 38 -1.10 5.78 -1.40
CA PHE A 38 -0.81 4.70 -0.48
C PHE A 38 -1.19 5.06 0.97
N ALA A 39 -2.39 4.70 1.42
CA ALA A 39 -2.62 4.59 2.85
C ALA A 39 -1.85 3.33 3.30
N PRO A 40 -0.82 3.47 4.13
CA PRO A 40 0.02 2.35 4.43
C PRO A 40 -0.70 1.37 5.37
N TYR A 41 -0.69 0.09 4.99
CA TYR A 41 -1.03 -1.02 5.88
C TYR A 41 -0.14 -0.97 7.13
N ARG A 42 -0.59 -1.59 8.22
CA ARG A 42 0.28 -1.79 9.39
C ARG A 42 0.59 -3.27 9.52
N ILE A 43 1.87 -3.60 9.60
CA ILE A 43 2.34 -4.95 9.91
C ILE A 43 2.70 -4.94 11.40
N ASP A 44 2.07 -5.81 12.19
CA ASP A 44 2.32 -5.93 13.62
C ASP A 44 3.06 -7.25 13.91
N ASN A 45 4.17 -7.17 14.64
CA ASN A 45 4.89 -8.34 15.15
C ASN A 45 4.60 -8.50 16.63
N PHE A 46 3.84 -9.53 17.00
CA PHE A 46 3.55 -9.86 18.40
C PHE A 46 4.47 -10.95 18.97
N THR A 47 5.53 -11.29 18.25
CA THR A 47 6.48 -12.35 18.64
C THR A 47 7.75 -11.75 19.25
N GLY A 48 8.53 -12.61 19.90
CA GLY A 48 9.87 -12.28 20.39
C GLY A 48 10.96 -12.30 19.32
N ASP A 49 10.61 -12.66 18.09
CA ASP A 49 11.54 -12.88 16.98
C ASP A 49 11.57 -11.68 16.01
N VAL A 50 12.69 -11.49 15.30
CA VAL A 50 12.76 -10.54 14.18
C VAL A 50 12.12 -11.20 12.96
N LEU A 51 11.10 -10.57 12.38
CA LEU A 51 10.44 -11.05 11.17
C LEU A 51 11.00 -10.33 9.95
N SER A 52 11.09 -11.00 8.81
CA SER A 52 11.29 -10.31 7.54
C SER A 52 10.01 -10.27 6.73
N TYR A 53 9.83 -9.22 5.93
CA TYR A 53 8.62 -9.02 5.14
C TYR A 53 8.94 -8.41 3.77
N TYR A 54 8.18 -8.80 2.75
CA TYR A 54 8.31 -8.26 1.38
C TYR A 54 7.04 -8.52 0.55
N GLN A 55 6.78 -7.73 -0.49
CA GLN A 55 5.75 -8.05 -1.47
C GLN A 55 6.14 -9.30 -2.28
N HIS A 56 5.19 -10.22 -2.53
CA HIS A 56 5.43 -11.40 -3.34
C HIS A 56 6.00 -11.05 -4.71
N LYS A 57 7.13 -11.67 -5.09
CA LYS A 57 7.96 -11.38 -6.27
C LYS A 57 8.79 -10.08 -6.19
N CYS A 58 8.88 -9.48 -5.01
CA CYS A 58 9.71 -8.32 -4.71
C CYS A 58 10.69 -8.63 -3.57
N GLU A 59 11.32 -9.82 -3.59
CA GLU A 59 12.23 -10.31 -2.53
C GLU A 59 13.39 -9.36 -2.23
N SER A 60 13.82 -8.57 -3.21
CA SER A 60 14.91 -7.59 -3.05
C SER A 60 14.53 -6.38 -2.19
N ALA A 61 13.24 -6.11 -1.99
CA ALA A 61 12.73 -5.02 -1.15
C ALA A 61 12.39 -5.51 0.28
N GLU A 62 13.07 -6.55 0.75
CA GLU A 62 12.82 -7.15 2.06
C GLU A 62 13.12 -6.18 3.21
N GLY A 63 12.09 -5.93 4.03
CA GLY A 63 12.18 -5.22 5.30
C GLY A 63 12.31 -6.17 6.49
N MET A 64 12.74 -5.62 7.63
CA MET A 64 12.78 -6.32 8.91
C MET A 64 11.87 -5.64 9.92
N LEU A 65 11.11 -6.45 10.66
CA LEU A 65 10.21 -6.00 11.72
C LEU A 65 10.72 -6.53 13.06
N GLN A 66 11.00 -5.61 13.99
CA GLN A 66 11.57 -5.93 15.31
C GLN A 66 10.53 -6.66 16.19
N PRO A 67 10.98 -7.42 17.21
CA PRO A 67 10.09 -8.03 18.20
C PRO A 67 9.14 -7.00 18.81
N TYR A 68 7.86 -7.39 18.99
CA TYR A 68 6.84 -6.55 19.64
C TYR A 68 6.70 -5.15 19.04
N SER A 69 6.91 -5.00 17.74
CA SER A 69 6.89 -3.71 17.03
C SER A 69 5.91 -3.70 15.85
N SER A 70 5.62 -2.49 15.36
CA SER A 70 4.77 -2.26 14.20
C SER A 70 5.52 -1.49 13.12
N ALA A 71 5.23 -1.79 11.86
CA ALA A 71 5.69 -1.01 10.72
C ALA A 71 4.53 -0.57 9.84
N VAL A 72 4.68 0.63 9.31
CA VAL A 72 3.84 1.23 8.28
C VAL A 72 4.31 0.67 6.93
N TYR A 73 3.42 0.06 6.16
CA TYR A 73 3.72 -0.71 4.96
C TYR A 73 2.94 -0.23 3.74
N THR A 74 3.66 0.06 2.68
CA THR A 74 3.13 0.35 1.35
C THR A 74 3.58 -0.77 0.41
N TRP A 75 2.75 -1.13 -0.55
CA TRP A 75 3.17 -2.02 -1.65
C TRP A 75 4.33 -1.42 -2.42
N ASP A 76 5.39 -2.20 -2.57
CA ASP A 76 6.61 -1.79 -3.28
C ASP A 76 6.32 -1.59 -4.78
N GLU A 77 5.47 -2.44 -5.36
CA GLU A 77 5.06 -2.42 -6.76
C GLU A 77 3.52 -2.35 -6.87
N PRO A 78 2.94 -1.19 -7.24
CA PRO A 78 1.50 -0.97 -7.20
C PRO A 78 0.72 -1.81 -8.23
N TYR A 79 1.36 -2.20 -9.34
CA TYR A 79 0.76 -3.01 -10.41
C TYR A 79 0.92 -4.52 -10.20
N MET A 80 1.75 -4.92 -9.23
CA MET A 80 1.93 -6.33 -8.88
C MET A 80 0.85 -6.77 -7.90
N SER A 81 0.71 -8.08 -7.72
CA SER A 81 -0.24 -8.62 -6.75
C SER A 81 0.12 -8.12 -5.34
N HIS A 82 -0.86 -7.54 -4.67
CA HIS A 82 -0.80 -7.05 -3.28
C HIS A 82 -0.82 -8.23 -2.30
N LYS A 83 0.24 -9.05 -2.33
CA LYS A 83 0.45 -10.20 -1.45
C LYS A 83 1.70 -9.97 -0.64
N LEU A 84 1.55 -9.85 0.67
CA LEU A 84 2.68 -9.72 1.59
C LEU A 84 3.20 -11.10 1.97
N VAL A 85 4.52 -11.29 1.94
CA VAL A 85 5.20 -12.48 2.45
C VAL A 85 5.90 -12.10 3.74
N ILE A 86 5.70 -12.91 4.79
CA ILE A 86 6.42 -12.81 6.07
C ILE A 86 7.28 -14.06 6.22
N LYS A 87 8.59 -13.90 6.45
CA LYS A 87 9.46 -15.03 6.85
C LYS A 87 9.71 -14.98 8.35
N LEU A 88 9.53 -16.14 8.96
CA LEU A 88 9.98 -16.40 10.33
C LEU A 88 11.47 -16.77 10.31
N PRO A 89 12.26 -16.37 11.31
CA PRO A 89 13.63 -16.84 11.44
C PRO A 89 13.64 -18.35 11.78
N GLY A 90 14.47 -19.11 11.06
CA GLY A 90 14.62 -20.56 11.27
C GLY A 90 13.45 -21.39 10.71
N HIS A 91 13.22 -22.56 11.29
CA HIS A 91 12.16 -23.51 10.88
C HIS A 91 10.82 -23.28 11.61
N GLY A 92 10.54 -22.04 12.02
CA GLY A 92 9.28 -21.72 12.69
C GLY A 92 8.07 -22.01 11.79
N SER A 93 7.06 -22.70 12.31
CA SER A 93 5.78 -22.87 11.63
C SER A 93 4.87 -21.68 11.95
N LEU A 94 4.28 -21.06 10.93
CA LEU A 94 3.18 -20.12 11.14
C LEU A 94 2.03 -20.90 11.80
N GLY A 95 1.48 -20.37 12.89
CA GLY A 95 0.27 -20.94 13.48
C GLY A 95 -0.87 -20.94 12.47
N ALA A 96 -1.64 -22.03 12.40
CA ALA A 96 -2.88 -22.04 11.64
C ALA A 96 -3.98 -21.42 12.51
N PHE A 97 -4.60 -20.35 12.02
CA PHE A 97 -5.82 -19.82 12.62
C PHE A 97 -7.05 -20.43 11.91
N PRO A 98 -8.11 -20.81 12.64
CA PRO A 98 -9.34 -21.34 12.07
C PRO A 98 -10.15 -20.30 11.29
#